data_AF-A0A6N9V267-F1
#
_entry.id   AF-A0A6N9V267-F1
#
_cell.length_a   1.000
_cell.length_b   1.000
_cell.length_c   1.000
_cell.angle_alpha   90.00
_cell.angle_beta   90.00
_cell.angle_gamma   90.00
#
_symmetry.space_group_name_H-M   'P 1'
#
loop_
_entity.id
_entity.type
_entity.pdbx_description
1 polymer ?
#
loop_
_entity_poly.entity_id
_entity_poly.type
_entity_poly.pdbx_seq_one_letter_code
_entity_poly.pdbx_strand_id
1 'polypeptide(L)'
;MDRTERQEAARVVARQDGLHIVSVGSPVPRRKQERARSKCLNTLVFELHGFGIGHLCLEAREDELNARDIRTIATARQTVLPKGTQMRADHIPGAKEPLLWISDIVAGAVRAQRQGDSRYTDLLGQTLIDFDVQTDC
;
A
#
# COMPACT_ATOMS: atom_id res chain seq x y z
N MET A 1 18.72 6.00 4.34
CA MET A 1 18.04 7.12 4.99
C MET A 1 18.27 7.10 6.49
N ASP A 2 18.94 8.14 6.98
CA ASP A 2 19.05 8.45 8.40
C ASP A 2 17.71 8.96 8.98
N ARG A 3 17.70 9.29 10.28
CA ARG A 3 16.47 9.70 10.97
C ARG A 3 15.93 11.05 10.49
N THR A 4 16.81 12.00 10.21
CA THR A 4 16.45 13.35 9.78
C THR A 4 15.86 13.30 8.36
N GLU A 5 16.48 12.52 7.48
CA GLU A 5 16.00 12.27 6.12
C GLU A 5 14.60 11.64 6.11
N ARG A 6 14.32 10.66 6.97
CA ARG A 6 12.97 10.06 7.08
C ARG A 6 11.93 11.05 7.55
N GLN A 7 12.28 11.91 8.50
CA GLN A 7 11.34 12.90 9.02
C GLN A 7 11.04 13.95 7.96
N GLU A 8 12.03 14.39 7.19
CA GLU A 8 11.80 15.34 6.10
C GLU A 8 10.99 14.71 4.97
N ALA A 9 11.27 13.46 4.59
CA ALA A 9 10.46 12.73 3.63
C ALA A 9 8.99 12.65 4.06
N ALA A 10 8.72 12.30 5.34
CA ALA A 10 7.36 12.28 5.88
C ALA A 10 6.67 13.65 5.82
N ARG A 11 7.39 14.75 6.08
CA ARG A 11 6.84 16.12 5.93
C ARG A 11 6.54 16.48 4.48
N VAL A 12 7.38 16.08 3.54
CA VAL A 12 7.14 16.31 2.10
C VAL A 12 5.89 15.57 1.67
N VAL A 13 5.72 14.33 2.12
CA VAL A 13 4.52 13.53 1.86
C VAL A 13 3.27 14.15 2.48
N ALA A 14 3.33 14.58 3.74
CA ALA A 14 2.20 15.22 4.43
C ALA A 14 1.72 16.52 3.76
N ARG A 15 2.58 17.16 2.95
CA ARG A 15 2.24 18.36 2.17
C ARG A 15 1.65 18.06 0.80
N GLN A 16 1.65 16.81 0.36
CA GLN A 16 0.98 16.43 -0.87
C GLN A 16 -0.52 16.34 -0.62
N ASP A 17 -1.32 16.88 -1.52
CA ASP A 17 -2.77 16.68 -1.50
C ASP A 17 -3.06 15.21 -1.81
N GLY A 18 -3.65 14.50 -0.85
CA GLY A 18 -4.00 13.09 -1.04
C GLY A 18 -4.39 12.37 0.25
N LEU A 19 -5.04 11.24 0.06
CA LEU A 19 -5.35 10.29 1.14
C LEU A 19 -4.37 9.13 1.06
N HIS A 20 -3.74 8.79 2.19
CA HIS A 20 -2.79 7.70 2.31
C HIS A 20 -3.46 6.50 2.97
N ILE A 21 -3.62 5.42 2.22
CA ILE A 21 -4.32 4.22 2.68
C ILE A 21 -3.33 3.06 2.79
N VAL A 22 -3.26 2.43 3.96
CA VAL A 22 -2.32 1.33 4.24
C VAL A 22 -3.04 0.11 4.80
N SER A 23 -2.82 -1.05 4.17
CA SER A 23 -3.22 -2.34 4.72
C SER A 23 -2.05 -3.03 5.44
N VAL A 24 -2.26 -3.42 6.69
CA VAL A 24 -1.19 -3.93 7.57
C VAL A 24 -1.41 -5.41 7.88
N GLY A 25 -0.51 -6.26 7.38
CA GLY A 25 -0.46 -7.67 7.76
C GLY A 25 0.65 -7.91 8.79
N SER A 26 0.30 -8.16 10.04
CA SER A 26 1.28 -8.43 11.12
C SER A 26 0.66 -9.28 12.24
N PRO A 27 1.42 -10.22 12.86
CA PRO A 27 2.76 -10.68 12.47
C PRO A 27 2.72 -11.58 11.22
N VAL A 28 3.84 -11.66 10.50
CA VAL A 28 3.96 -12.51 9.29
C VAL A 28 5.28 -13.29 9.30
N PRO A 29 5.27 -14.63 9.36
CA PRO A 29 6.47 -15.46 9.19
C PRO A 29 7.09 -15.26 7.81
N ARG A 30 8.44 -15.29 7.72
CA ARG A 30 9.19 -15.08 6.46
C ARG A 30 8.66 -15.92 5.29
N ARG A 31 8.35 -17.20 5.53
CA ARG A 31 7.85 -18.14 4.50
C ARG A 31 6.46 -17.80 3.94
N LYS A 32 5.70 -16.92 4.60
CA LYS A 32 4.33 -16.53 4.22
C LYS A 32 4.21 -15.07 3.78
N GLN A 33 5.33 -14.34 3.60
CA GLN A 33 5.30 -12.92 3.24
C GLN A 33 4.49 -12.65 1.98
N GLU A 34 4.69 -13.43 0.92
CA GLU A 34 3.98 -13.20 -0.33
C GLU A 34 2.48 -13.55 -0.23
N ARG A 35 2.10 -14.52 0.61
CA ARG A 35 0.69 -14.79 0.92
C ARG A 35 0.05 -13.63 1.68
N ALA A 36 0.74 -13.12 2.70
CA ALA A 36 0.28 -11.96 3.46
C ALA A 36 0.15 -10.74 2.55
N ARG A 37 1.12 -10.52 1.65
CA ARG A 37 1.06 -9.47 0.63
C ARG A 37 -0.19 -9.57 -0.24
N SER A 38 -0.49 -10.75 -0.80
CA SER A 38 -1.71 -10.95 -1.60
C SER A 38 -2.98 -10.63 -0.80
N LYS A 39 -3.04 -10.99 0.48
CA LYS A 39 -4.18 -10.63 1.33
C LYS A 39 -4.29 -9.13 1.57
N CYS A 40 -3.18 -8.48 1.92
CA CYS A 40 -3.13 -7.02 2.10
C CYS A 40 -3.54 -6.28 0.83
N LEU A 41 -3.07 -6.73 -0.34
CA LEU A 41 -3.43 -6.14 -1.63
C LEU A 41 -4.91 -6.37 -1.95
N ASN A 42 -5.45 -7.57 -1.69
CA ASN A 42 -6.87 -7.86 -1.90
C ASN A 42 -7.78 -6.95 -1.05
N THR A 43 -7.47 -6.77 0.24
CA THR A 43 -8.22 -5.84 1.09
C THR A 43 -8.03 -4.40 0.64
N LEU A 44 -6.80 -3.99 0.30
CA LEU A 44 -6.53 -2.62 -0.17
C LEU A 44 -7.31 -2.27 -1.44
N VAL A 45 -7.44 -3.22 -2.37
CA VAL A 45 -8.25 -3.06 -3.59
C VAL A 45 -9.73 -2.82 -3.25
N PHE A 46 -10.28 -3.55 -2.27
CA PHE A 46 -11.65 -3.36 -1.82
C PHE A 46 -11.86 -1.95 -1.23
N GLU A 47 -10.98 -1.53 -0.33
CA GLU A 47 -11.07 -0.20 0.29
C GLU A 47 -10.93 0.91 -0.76
N LEU A 48 -9.91 0.83 -1.63
CA LEU A 48 -9.68 1.82 -2.68
C LEU A 48 -10.86 1.93 -3.64
N HIS A 49 -11.51 0.82 -3.99
CA HIS A 49 -12.75 0.85 -4.75
C HIS A 49 -13.87 1.60 -4.00
N GLY A 50 -13.99 1.41 -2.68
CA GLY A 50 -14.92 2.17 -1.82
C GLY A 50 -14.71 3.69 -1.87
N PHE A 51 -13.46 4.12 -2.07
CA PHE A 51 -13.10 5.53 -2.30
C PHE A 51 -13.28 5.99 -3.76
N GLY A 52 -13.82 5.14 -4.64
CA GLY A 52 -14.07 5.46 -6.05
C GLY A 52 -12.83 5.38 -6.95
N ILE A 53 -11.74 4.76 -6.48
CA ILE A 53 -10.51 4.62 -7.26
C ILE A 53 -10.70 3.57 -8.37
N GLY A 54 -10.52 4.02 -9.62
CA GLY A 54 -10.64 3.16 -10.81
C GLY A 54 -9.30 2.68 -11.39
N HIS A 55 -8.17 3.25 -10.97
CA HIS A 55 -6.85 2.94 -11.54
C HIS A 55 -5.77 2.89 -10.46
N LEU A 56 -4.98 1.82 -10.48
CA LEU A 56 -3.87 1.56 -9.58
C LEU A 56 -2.55 1.62 -10.37
N CYS A 57 -1.63 2.47 -9.92
CA CYS A 57 -0.24 2.47 -10.37
C CYS A 57 0.62 1.77 -9.32
N LEU A 58 1.21 0.65 -9.68
CA LEU A 58 2.05 -0.16 -8.79
C LEU A 58 3.50 -0.02 -9.24
N GLU A 59 4.44 0.08 -8.30
CA GLU A 59 5.85 0.03 -8.67
C GLU A 59 6.23 -1.37 -9.18
N ALA A 60 6.83 -1.40 -10.37
CA ALA A 60 7.31 -2.61 -11.02
C ALA A 60 8.51 -3.23 -10.28
N ARG A 61 8.50 -4.56 -10.19
CA ARG A 61 9.52 -5.40 -9.53
C ARG A 61 9.95 -6.51 -10.50
N GLU A 62 10.32 -7.67 -9.97
CA GLU A 62 10.47 -8.91 -10.73
C GLU A 62 9.14 -9.30 -11.42
N ASP A 63 9.23 -9.74 -12.68
CA ASP A 63 8.07 -10.04 -13.53
C ASP A 63 7.11 -11.06 -12.92
N GLU A 64 7.63 -12.07 -12.22
CA GLU A 64 6.80 -13.08 -11.55
C GLU A 64 5.96 -12.45 -10.43
N LEU A 65 6.56 -11.55 -9.64
CA LEU A 65 5.87 -10.84 -8.57
C LEU A 65 4.84 -9.85 -9.13
N ASN A 66 5.18 -9.13 -10.19
CA ASN A 66 4.24 -8.23 -10.88
C ASN A 66 3.01 -9.02 -11.36
N ALA A 67 3.23 -10.17 -12.01
CA ALA A 67 2.16 -11.03 -12.49
C ALA A 67 1.28 -11.58 -11.35
N ARG A 68 1.85 -11.85 -10.16
CA ARG A 68 1.09 -12.28 -8.98
C ARG A 68 0.20 -11.17 -8.43
N ASP A 69 0.71 -9.94 -8.36
CA ASP A 69 -0.07 -8.77 -7.93
C ASP A 69 -1.26 -8.56 -8.89
N ILE A 70 -1.04 -8.62 -10.21
CA ILE A 70 -2.11 -8.52 -11.21
C ILE A 70 -3.16 -9.63 -11.06
N ARG A 71 -2.73 -10.89 -10.84
CA ARG A 71 -3.67 -11.99 -10.57
C ARG A 71 -4.48 -11.77 -9.30
N THR A 72 -3.86 -11.21 -8.25
CA THR A 72 -4.54 -10.88 -6.99
C THR A 72 -5.63 -9.84 -7.22
N ILE A 73 -5.33 -8.76 -7.95
CA ILE A 73 -6.30 -7.70 -8.27
C ILE A 73 -7.41 -8.22 -9.18
N ALA A 74 -7.07 -9.02 -10.19
CA ALA A 74 -8.06 -9.66 -11.05
C ALA A 74 -9.01 -10.57 -10.27
N THR A 75 -8.49 -11.33 -9.30
CA THR A 75 -9.30 -12.16 -8.40
C THR A 75 -10.19 -11.28 -7.53
N ALA A 76 -9.64 -10.24 -6.90
CA ALA A 76 -10.39 -9.31 -6.06
C ALA A 76 -11.59 -8.70 -6.81
N ARG A 77 -11.38 -8.28 -8.06
CA ARG A 77 -12.45 -7.75 -8.94
C ARG A 77 -13.59 -8.74 -9.17
N GLN A 78 -13.32 -10.04 -9.12
CA GLN A 78 -14.32 -11.09 -9.34
C GLN A 78 -14.99 -11.55 -8.04
N THR A 79 -14.30 -11.44 -6.90
CA THR A 79 -14.73 -12.07 -5.64
C THR A 79 -15.19 -11.10 -4.57
N VAL A 80 -14.62 -9.90 -4.50
CA VAL A 80 -14.93 -8.92 -3.43
C VAL A 80 -15.51 -7.61 -3.93
N LEU A 81 -15.32 -7.27 -5.22
CA LEU A 81 -15.89 -6.05 -5.81
C LEU A 81 -17.27 -6.31 -6.45
N PRO A 82 -18.13 -5.28 -6.58
CA PRO A 82 -19.39 -5.39 -7.31
C PRO A 82 -19.19 -5.89 -8.75
N LYS A 83 -20.16 -6.67 -9.25
CA LYS A 83 -20.11 -7.18 -10.63
C LYS A 83 -20.04 -6.02 -11.63
N GLY A 84 -19.17 -6.15 -12.62
CA GLY A 84 -18.97 -5.14 -13.67
C GLY A 84 -17.93 -4.06 -13.33
N THR A 85 -17.29 -4.13 -12.15
CA THR A 85 -16.25 -3.17 -11.76
C THR A 85 -15.07 -3.14 -12.75
N GLN A 86 -14.73 -1.93 -13.21
CA GLN A 86 -13.68 -1.68 -14.21
C GLN A 86 -12.36 -1.16 -13.62
N MET A 87 -12.02 -1.54 -12.38
CA MET A 87 -10.74 -1.16 -11.77
C MET A 87 -9.56 -1.74 -12.56
N ARG A 88 -8.61 -0.89 -12.94
CA ARG A 88 -7.39 -1.25 -13.68
C ARG A 88 -6.17 -1.16 -12.78
N ALA A 89 -5.14 -1.94 -13.10
CA ALA A 89 -3.87 -1.89 -12.41
C ALA A 89 -2.73 -2.07 -13.40
N ASP A 90 -1.74 -1.20 -13.31
CA ASP A 90 -0.53 -1.23 -14.14
C ASP A 90 0.71 -1.18 -13.27
N HIS A 91 1.72 -1.97 -13.63
CA HIS A 91 3.05 -1.85 -13.03
C HIS A 91 3.89 -0.84 -13.83
N ILE A 92 4.42 0.16 -13.13
CA ILE A 92 5.22 1.23 -13.70
C ILE A 92 6.62 1.17 -13.08
N PRO A 93 7.70 1.24 -13.89
CA PRO A 93 9.06 1.36 -13.35
C PRO A 93 9.16 2.61 -12.45
N GLY A 94 9.75 2.49 -11.26
CA GLY A 94 9.89 3.61 -10.32
C GLY A 94 10.53 4.86 -10.94
N ALA A 95 11.49 4.68 -11.86
CA ALA A 95 12.12 5.79 -12.58
C ALA A 95 11.18 6.56 -13.54
N LYS A 96 10.01 6.00 -13.88
CA LYS A 96 9.03 6.60 -14.81
C LYS A 96 7.88 7.31 -14.12
N GLU A 97 7.59 6.99 -12.87
CA GLU A 97 6.56 7.66 -12.06
C GLU A 97 7.19 8.16 -10.75
N PRO A 98 7.61 9.43 -10.70
CA PRO A 98 8.30 10.02 -9.55
C PRO A 98 7.48 10.07 -8.27
N LEU A 99 6.20 9.74 -8.25
CA LEU A 99 5.39 9.73 -7.03
C LEU A 99 5.29 8.35 -6.35
N LEU A 100 5.78 7.27 -6.97
CA LEU A 100 5.64 5.92 -6.41
C LEU A 100 6.32 5.76 -5.03
N TRP A 101 7.40 6.50 -4.77
CA TRP A 101 8.13 6.46 -3.49
C TRP A 101 7.29 6.91 -2.28
N ILE A 102 6.21 7.67 -2.50
CA ILE A 102 5.32 8.12 -1.41
C ILE A 102 4.80 6.91 -0.63
N SER A 103 4.43 5.84 -1.33
CA SER A 103 3.89 4.62 -0.73
C SER A 103 4.87 3.99 0.26
N ASP A 104 6.18 4.01 -0.03
CA ASP A 104 7.21 3.45 0.85
C ASP A 104 7.39 4.28 2.12
N ILE A 105 7.30 5.61 2.02
CA ILE A 105 7.38 6.50 3.18
C ILE A 105 6.19 6.30 4.10
N VAL A 106 4.98 6.23 3.54
CA VAL A 106 3.76 5.99 4.33
C VAL A 106 3.81 4.60 4.98
N ALA A 107 4.15 3.55 4.24
CA ALA A 107 4.29 2.20 4.78
C ALA A 107 5.38 2.13 5.87
N GLY A 108 6.49 2.85 5.66
CA GLY A 108 7.57 2.99 6.64
C GLY A 108 7.14 3.70 7.92
N ALA A 109 6.33 4.76 7.81
CA ALA A 109 5.75 5.47 8.94
C ALA A 109 4.83 4.56 9.77
N VAL A 110 3.90 3.86 9.12
CA VAL A 110 2.99 2.91 9.79
C VAL A 110 3.76 1.78 10.47
N ARG A 111 4.79 1.24 9.80
CA ARG A 111 5.68 0.23 10.40
C ARG A 111 6.37 0.76 11.67
N ALA A 112 6.89 1.98 11.64
CA ALA A 112 7.53 2.59 12.81
C ALA A 112 6.54 2.78 13.96
N GLN A 113 5.31 3.23 13.67
CA GLN A 113 4.25 3.37 14.66
C GLN A 113 3.91 2.03 15.31
N ARG A 114 3.75 0.96 14.52
CA ARG A 114 3.54 -0.41 15.04
C ARG A 114 4.71 -0.94 15.87
N GLN A 115 5.89 -0.33 15.76
CA GLN A 115 7.09 -0.60 16.56
C GLN A 115 7.25 0.36 17.76
N GLY A 116 6.26 1.23 18.01
CA GLY A 116 6.24 2.17 19.13
C GLY A 116 6.73 3.58 18.81
N ASP A 117 6.94 3.93 17.54
CA ASP A 117 7.41 5.25 17.10
C ASP A 117 6.42 5.94 16.16
N SER A 118 5.52 6.76 16.71
CA SER A 118 4.44 7.45 15.98
C SER A 118 4.88 8.71 15.25
N ARG A 119 6.12 9.19 15.42
CA ARG A 119 6.51 10.54 14.98
C ARG A 119 6.27 10.83 13.51
N TYR A 120 6.35 9.81 12.65
CA TYR A 120 6.11 9.96 11.21
C TYR A 120 4.61 9.93 10.88
N THR A 121 3.83 9.08 11.54
CA THR A 121 2.36 9.05 11.35
C THR A 121 1.71 10.31 11.92
N ASP A 122 2.26 10.87 13.00
CA ASP A 122 1.80 12.13 13.58
C ASP A 122 1.97 13.31 12.61
N LEU A 123 2.98 13.25 11.72
CA LEU A 123 3.17 14.24 10.65
C LEU A 123 2.16 14.08 9.52
N LEU A 124 1.79 12.84 9.19
CA LEU A 124 0.76 12.54 8.19
C LEU A 124 -0.64 12.91 8.71
N GLY A 125 -0.88 12.74 10.01
CA GLY A 125 -2.10 13.17 10.67
C GLY A 125 -3.35 12.54 10.08
N GLN A 126 -4.36 13.36 9.80
CA GLN A 126 -5.68 12.91 9.34
C GLN A 126 -5.72 12.42 7.89
N THR A 127 -4.66 12.61 7.12
CA THR A 127 -4.58 12.09 5.75
C THR A 127 -4.13 10.63 5.70
N LEU A 128 -3.77 10.02 6.83
CA LEU A 128 -3.43 8.61 6.93
C LEU A 128 -4.63 7.79 7.44
N ILE A 129 -4.97 6.74 6.70
CA ILE A 129 -5.89 5.69 7.13
C ILE A 129 -5.13 4.37 7.03
N ASP A 130 -4.97 3.67 8.14
CA ASP A 130 -4.44 2.32 8.17
C ASP A 130 -5.42 1.33 8.80
N PHE A 131 -5.39 0.08 8.34
CA PHE A 131 -6.22 -0.98 8.87
C PHE A 131 -5.48 -2.31 8.89
N ASP A 132 -5.80 -3.13 9.88
CA ASP A 132 -5.18 -4.45 10.04
C ASP A 132 -5.87 -5.49 9.14
N VAL A 133 -5.06 -6.35 8.53
CA VAL A 133 -5.50 -7.44 7.67
C VAL A 133 -5.17 -8.77 8.33
N GLN A 134 -6.18 -9.61 8.52
CA GLN A 134 -5.97 -10.97 9.02
C GLN A 134 -5.26 -11.84 7.98
N THR A 135 -3.99 -12.13 8.25
CA THR A 135 -3.15 -12.88 7.31
C THR A 135 -3.26 -14.40 7.47
N ASP A 136 -3.81 -14.92 8.57
CA ASP A 136 -3.86 -16.37 8.95
C ASP A 136 -2.52 -17.08 8.77
N CYS A 137 -1.44 -16.37 9.09
CA CYS A 137 -0.06 -16.76 8.80
C CYS A 137 0.66 -17.36 10.02
#